data_AF-A0A2I2A210-F1
#
_entry.id   AF-A0A2I2A210-F1
#
_cell.length_a   1.000
_cell.length_b   1.000
_cell.length_c   1.000
_cell.angle_alpha   90.00
_cell.angle_beta   90.00
_cell.angle_gamma   90.00
#
_symmetry.space_group_name_H-M   'P 1'
#
loop_
_entity.id
_entity.type
_entity.pdbx_description
1 polymer ?
#
loop_
_entity_poly.entity_id
_entity_poly.type
_entity_poly.pdbx_seq_one_letter_code
_entity_poly.pdbx_strand_id
1 'polypeptide(L)'
;MGNSEYPLPDYEGTISHKDLKDADRDTQLEVMRTWFFQNYEDPANRTPYESREGGYIWIWGGPYEASEELGSEFYDVVPEDVIEELSSE
;
A
#
# COMPACT_ATOMS: atom_id res chain seq x y z
N MET A 1 -14.23 -0.37 17.28
CA MET A 1 -12.91 -0.70 16.73
C MET A 1 -13.17 -1.44 15.42
N GLY A 2 -12.82 -0.83 14.29
CA GLY A 2 -13.01 -1.45 12.98
C GLY A 2 -12.12 -2.69 12.88
N ASN A 3 -12.67 -3.79 12.40
CA ASN A 3 -11.85 -4.90 11.91
C ASN A 3 -11.26 -4.42 10.58
N SER A 4 -10.19 -3.62 10.64
CA SER A 4 -9.48 -3.20 9.44
C SER A 4 -8.70 -4.41 8.93
N GLU A 5 -9.11 -4.90 7.77
CA GLU A 5 -8.46 -5.98 7.02
C GLU A 5 -7.72 -5.35 5.85
N TYR A 6 -6.44 -5.68 5.70
CA TYR A 6 -5.56 -5.10 4.68
C TYR A 6 -5.23 -6.14 3.60
N PRO A 7 -5.11 -5.75 2.32
CA PRO A 7 -4.82 -6.70 1.25
C PRO A 7 -3.39 -7.25 1.36
N LEU A 8 -3.24 -8.56 1.14
CA LEU A 8 -1.93 -9.19 1.00
C LEU A 8 -1.38 -9.00 -0.42
N PRO A 9 -0.04 -8.90 -0.59
CA PRO A 9 0.60 -8.68 -1.88
C PRO A 9 0.40 -9.85 -2.86
N ASP A 10 0.17 -11.06 -2.37
CA ASP A 10 -0.03 -12.28 -3.19
C ASP A 10 -1.45 -12.39 -3.79
N TYR A 11 -2.28 -11.33 -3.70
CA TYR A 11 -3.65 -11.23 -4.24
C TYR A 11 -4.68 -12.24 -3.71
N GLU A 12 -4.30 -13.21 -2.88
CA GLU A 12 -5.19 -14.26 -2.37
C GLU A 12 -5.51 -14.14 -0.87
N GLY A 13 -5.61 -12.93 -0.32
CA GLY A 13 -6.11 -12.78 1.05
C GLY A 13 -6.02 -11.38 1.66
N THR A 14 -6.53 -11.28 2.88
CA THR A 14 -6.40 -10.12 3.75
C THR A 14 -5.66 -10.49 5.04
N ILE A 15 -4.92 -9.55 5.59
CA ILE A 15 -4.31 -9.64 6.92
C ILE A 15 -5.07 -8.73 7.88
N SER A 16 -5.34 -9.23 9.09
CA SER A 16 -6.01 -8.41 10.10
C SER A 16 -5.05 -7.34 10.63
N HIS A 17 -5.58 -6.22 11.10
CA HIS A 17 -4.81 -5.18 11.79
C HIS A 17 -3.86 -5.76 12.85
N LYS A 18 -4.33 -6.72 13.66
CA LYS A 18 -3.51 -7.30 14.74
C LYS A 18 -2.35 -8.12 14.18
N ASP A 19 -2.60 -8.90 13.14
CA ASP A 19 -1.58 -9.73 12.52
C ASP A 19 -0.57 -8.86 11.75
N LEU A 20 -1.03 -7.78 11.10
CA LEU A 20 -0.16 -6.82 10.42
C LEU A 20 0.79 -6.12 11.41
N LYS A 21 0.30 -5.81 12.61
CA LYS A 21 1.10 -5.23 13.68
C LYS A 21 2.20 -6.17 14.20
N ASP A 22 1.97 -7.48 14.14
CA ASP A 22 2.93 -8.51 14.57
C ASP A 22 3.80 -9.02 13.41
N ALA A 23 3.46 -8.66 12.16
CA ALA A 23 4.18 -9.06 10.97
C ALA A 23 5.57 -8.38 10.86
N ASP A 24 6.46 -8.99 10.08
CA ASP A 24 7.77 -8.43 9.78
C ASP A 24 7.66 -7.14 8.96
N ARG A 25 8.68 -6.28 9.08
CA ARG A 25 8.77 -4.99 8.38
C ARG A 25 8.53 -5.11 6.88
N ASP A 26 9.11 -6.11 6.23
CA ASP A 26 8.97 -6.35 4.79
C ASP A 26 7.50 -6.59 4.40
N THR A 27 6.80 -7.42 5.17
CA THR A 27 5.36 -7.65 4.99
C THR A 27 4.54 -6.39 5.25
N GLN A 28 4.89 -5.59 6.25
CA GLN A 28 4.21 -4.32 6.53
C GLN A 28 4.33 -3.35 5.35
N LEU A 29 5.54 -3.19 4.79
CA LEU A 29 5.79 -2.38 3.60
C LEU A 29 4.96 -2.87 2.41
N GLU A 30 5.00 -4.17 2.11
CA GLU A 30 4.26 -4.73 0.97
C GLU A 30 2.76 -4.54 1.11
N VAL A 31 2.19 -4.79 2.28
CA VAL A 31 0.75 -4.60 2.55
C VAL A 31 0.35 -3.13 2.42
N MET A 32 1.12 -2.22 3.01
CA MET A 32 0.89 -0.78 2.89
C MET A 32 0.96 -0.31 1.43
N ARG A 33 1.96 -0.80 0.70
CA ARG A 33 2.16 -0.51 -0.72
C ARG A 33 0.99 -1.02 -1.57
N THR A 34 0.59 -2.28 -1.38
CA THR A 34 -0.57 -2.87 -2.06
C THR A 34 -1.86 -2.12 -1.72
N TRP A 35 -2.07 -1.76 -0.46
CA TRP A 35 -3.23 -0.96 -0.06
C TRP A 35 -3.22 0.42 -0.73
N PHE A 36 -2.08 1.11 -0.73
CA PHE A 36 -1.96 2.43 -1.35
C PHE A 36 -2.22 2.35 -2.86
N PHE A 37 -1.63 1.38 -3.55
CA PHE A 37 -1.96 1.15 -4.97
C PHE A 37 -3.44 0.82 -5.17
N GLN A 38 -4.06 -0.04 -4.38
CA GLN A 38 -5.48 -0.35 -4.59
C GLN A 38 -6.42 0.84 -4.36
N ASN A 39 -6.06 1.77 -3.46
CA ASN A 39 -6.89 2.93 -3.11
C ASN A 39 -6.59 4.17 -3.95
N TYR A 40 -5.35 4.34 -4.40
CA TYR A 40 -4.87 5.54 -5.10
C TYR A 40 -4.34 5.26 -6.51
N GLU A 41 -4.23 4.00 -6.98
CA GLU A 41 -3.94 3.71 -8.39
C GLU A 41 -5.18 3.92 -9.26
N ASP A 42 -4.96 4.54 -10.43
CA ASP A 42 -6.01 4.93 -11.36
C ASP A 42 -6.80 3.70 -11.88
N PRO A 43 -8.15 3.70 -11.83
CA PRO A 43 -8.99 2.58 -12.24
C PRO A 43 -8.87 2.18 -13.73
N ALA A 44 -8.10 2.92 -14.54
CA ALA A 44 -7.80 2.56 -15.93
C ALA A 44 -7.02 1.23 -16.08
N ASN A 45 -6.35 0.71 -15.04
CA ASN A 45 -5.65 -0.58 -15.10
C ASN A 45 -6.53 -1.81 -14.79
N ARG A 46 -7.85 -1.64 -14.61
CA ARG A 46 -8.80 -2.77 -14.43
C ARG A 46 -9.29 -3.40 -15.74
N THR A 47 -8.72 -3.04 -16.88
CA THR A 47 -9.01 -3.67 -18.18
C THR A 47 -7.89 -4.64 -18.58
N PRO A 48 -8.25 -5.82 -19.14
CA PRO A 48 -7.34 -6.95 -19.29
C PRO A 48 -6.12 -6.63 -20.15
N TYR A 49 -4.96 -7.00 -19.61
CA TYR A 49 -3.65 -7.25 -20.23
C TYR A 49 -3.56 -7.08 -21.76
N GLU A 50 -2.80 -6.09 -22.23
CA GLU A 50 -2.11 -6.15 -23.52
C GLU A 50 -0.69 -5.59 -23.35
N SER A 51 0.27 -6.51 -23.32
CA SER A 51 1.70 -6.26 -23.32
C SER A 51 2.13 -5.68 -24.65
N ARG A 52 2.51 -4.39 -24.70
CA ARG A 52 3.27 -3.92 -25.87
C ARG A 52 4.21 -2.75 -25.71
N GLU A 53 4.13 -1.93 -24.66
CA GLU A 53 4.99 -0.75 -24.58
C GLU A 53 5.52 -0.63 -23.16
N GLY A 54 6.65 -1.32 -22.93
CA GLY A 54 7.36 -1.29 -21.66
C GLY A 54 7.75 0.13 -21.27
N GLY A 55 7.14 0.59 -20.19
CA GLY A 55 7.50 1.82 -19.48
C GLY A 55 6.68 1.91 -18.20
N TYR A 56 7.32 1.74 -17.06
CA TYR A 56 6.72 2.14 -15.78
C TYR A 56 6.77 3.66 -15.72
N ILE A 57 5.62 4.32 -15.84
CA ILE A 57 5.51 5.76 -15.63
C ILE A 57 5.03 5.96 -14.20
N TRP A 58 5.90 6.53 -13.37
CA TRP A 58 5.58 6.96 -12.01
C TRP A 58 4.69 8.22 -12.09
N ILE A 59 3.36 8.04 -12.02
CA ILE A 59 2.41 9.16 -12.11
C ILE A 59 2.21 9.88 -10.77
N TRP A 60 2.45 9.23 -9.63
CA TRP A 60 2.02 9.72 -8.32
C TRP A 60 3.02 10.60 -7.56
N GLY A 61 3.74 11.45 -8.29
CA GLY A 61 4.34 12.66 -7.73
C GLY A 61 3.33 13.82 -7.72
N GLY A 62 2.28 13.73 -6.90
CA GLY A 62 1.24 14.75 -6.72
C GLY A 62 1.25 15.36 -5.31
N PRO A 63 0.53 16.46 -5.03
CA PRO A 63 0.64 17.26 -3.80
C PRO A 63 0.08 16.61 -2.51
N TYR A 64 -0.24 15.32 -2.55
CA TYR A 64 -0.58 14.54 -1.36
C TYR A 64 0.64 13.68 -1.02
N GLU A 65 1.18 13.88 0.17
CA GLU A 65 2.34 13.11 0.60
C GLU A 65 1.85 11.69 0.91
N ALA A 66 2.43 10.67 0.28
CA ALA A 66 2.11 9.27 0.60
C ALA A 66 2.23 9.01 2.11
N SER A 67 3.11 9.75 2.79
CA SER A 67 3.26 9.81 4.25
C SER A 67 2.00 10.26 5.00
N GLU A 68 1.20 11.18 4.47
CA GLU A 68 -0.04 11.65 5.12
C GLU A 68 -1.12 10.57 5.06
N GLU A 69 -1.36 9.99 3.90
CA GLU A 69 -2.43 8.98 3.72
C GLU A 69 -2.03 7.66 4.40
N LEU A 70 -0.79 7.21 4.20
CA LEU A 70 -0.25 6.03 4.89
C LEU A 70 -0.14 6.27 6.40
N GLY A 71 0.30 7.44 6.82
CA GLY A 71 0.35 7.83 8.23
C GLY A 71 -1.04 7.79 8.85
N SER A 72 -2.04 8.40 8.22
CA SER A 72 -3.40 8.44 8.77
C SER A 72 -4.02 7.04 8.93
N GLU A 73 -3.76 6.10 8.02
CA GLU A 73 -4.31 4.74 8.13
C GLU A 73 -3.47 3.81 9.01
N PHE A 74 -2.15 3.90 8.91
CA PHE A 74 -1.24 2.92 9.51
C PHE A 74 -0.54 3.39 10.78
N TYR A 75 -0.68 4.64 11.25
CA TYR A 75 0.04 5.15 12.43
C TYR A 75 -0.11 4.30 13.71
N ASP A 76 -1.25 3.61 13.88
CA ASP A 76 -1.51 2.75 15.06
C ASP A 76 -1.10 1.27 14.81
N VAL A 77 -0.88 0.91 13.55
CA VAL A 77 -0.67 -0.47 13.10
C VAL A 77 0.80 -0.76 12.84
N VAL A 78 1.44 0.12 12.08
CA VAL A 78 2.81 -0.01 11.60
C VAL A 78 3.63 1.12 12.23
N PRO A 79 4.86 0.86 12.68
CA PRO A 79 5.72 1.90 13.24
C PRO A 79 6.05 2.98 12.21
N GLU A 80 6.14 4.22 12.69
CA GLU A 80 6.35 5.43 11.87
C GLU A 80 7.58 5.32 10.95
N ASP A 81 8.65 4.68 11.39
CA ASP A 81 9.87 4.52 10.57
C ASP A 81 9.65 3.72 9.28
N VAL A 82 8.70 2.78 9.30
CA VAL A 82 8.32 1.96 8.14
C VAL A 82 7.41 2.74 7.21
N ILE A 83 6.53 3.57 7.78
CA ILE A 83 5.66 4.48 7.03
C ILE A 83 6.51 5.52 6.30
N GLU A 84 7.46 6.13 7.00
CA GLU A 84 8.41 7.08 6.44
C GLU A 84 9.25 6.44 5.34
N GLU A 85 9.76 5.22 5.57
CA GLU A 85 10.54 4.47 4.58
C GLU A 85 9.77 4.28 3.27
N LEU A 86 8.54 3.76 3.33
CA LEU A 86 7.71 3.56 2.13
C LEU A 86 7.36 4.88 1.45
N SER A 87 7.08 5.92 2.24
CA SER A 87 6.73 7.25 1.71
C SER A 87 7.90 7.97 1.04
N SER A 88 9.14 7.57 1.37
CA SER A 88 10.38 8.15 0.84
C SER A 88 10.98 7.31 -0.30
N GLU A 89 10.36 6.20 -0.72
CA GLU A 89 10.80 5.37 -1.86
C GLU A 89 10.65 6.06 -3.24
#